data_AF-S7PW52-F1
#
_entry.id   AF-S7PW52-F1
#
_cell.length_a   1.000
_cell.length_b   1.000
_cell.length_c   1.000
_cell.angle_alpha   90.00
_cell.angle_beta   90.00
_cell.angle_gamma   90.00
#
_symmetry.space_group_name_H-M   'P 1'
#
loop_
_entity.id
_entity.type
_entity.pdbx_description
1 polymer ?
#
loop_
_entity_poly.entity_id
_entity_poly.type
_entity_poly.pdbx_seq_one_letter_code
_entity_poly.pdbx_strand_id
1 'polypeptide(L)'
;MHGVNSYTQHCKPQNTFLHDFFQNVAAACELPKTVCKNGHQSPKPINLTNFNLTAGKCPNCRYKAATQYKFFIIACDPLIFVLFT
;
A
#
# COMPACT_ATOMS: atom_id res chain seq x y z
N MET A 1 -1.54 -3.76 12.08
CA MET A 1 -2.29 -4.59 11.10
C MET A 1 -3.66 -5.05 11.59
N HIS A 2 -3.97 -5.01 12.90
CA HIS A 2 -5.24 -5.51 13.44
C HIS A 2 -6.49 -4.93 12.74
N GLY A 3 -6.59 -3.60 12.59
CA GLY A 3 -7.75 -2.96 11.95
C GLY A 3 -7.99 -3.37 10.48
N VAL A 4 -6.91 -3.59 9.72
CA VAL A 4 -7.02 -4.06 8.33
C VAL A 4 -7.48 -5.52 8.30
N ASN A 5 -6.91 -6.37 9.16
CA ASN A 5 -7.24 -7.79 9.21
C ASN A 5 -8.64 -8.06 9.76
N SER A 6 -9.15 -7.21 10.66
CA SER A 6 -10.51 -7.33 11.21
C SER A 6 -11.59 -7.04 10.16
N TYR A 7 -11.31 -6.20 9.16
CA TYR A 7 -12.26 -5.89 8.10
C TYR A 7 -12.65 -7.13 7.28
N THR A 8 -11.69 -8.02 7.02
CA THR A 8 -11.87 -9.23 6.21
C THR A 8 -11.73 -10.53 7.01
N GLN A 9 -11.61 -10.44 8.34
CA GLN A 9 -11.45 -11.56 9.28
C GLN A 9 -10.32 -12.54 8.91
N HIS A 10 -9.24 -12.05 8.31
CA HIS A 10 -8.09 -12.87 7.94
C HIS A 10 -6.76 -12.11 8.05
N CYS A 11 -5.66 -12.84 8.23
CA CYS A 11 -4.33 -12.25 8.17
C CYS A 11 -3.98 -11.95 6.72
N LYS A 12 -4.03 -10.68 6.31
CA LYS A 12 -3.64 -10.31 4.95
C LYS A 12 -2.14 -10.58 4.75
N PRO A 13 -1.72 -11.33 3.72
CA PRO A 13 -0.32 -11.77 3.57
C PRO A 13 0.68 -10.63 3.44
N GLN A 14 0.33 -9.59 2.66
CA GLN A 14 1.17 -8.44 2.41
C GLN A 14 0.35 -7.15 2.46
N ASN A 15 0.92 -6.11 3.06
CA ASN A 15 0.37 -4.76 3.03
C ASN A 15 1.50 -3.73 3.01
N THR A 16 1.19 -2.55 2.50
CA THR A 16 2.09 -1.40 2.58
C THR A 16 1.34 -0.22 3.13
N PHE A 17 1.94 0.46 4.11
CA PHE A 17 1.47 1.75 4.61
C PHE A 17 2.33 2.85 4.03
N LEU A 18 1.69 3.83 3.38
CA LEU A 18 2.33 5.03 2.88
C LEU A 18 2.29 6.10 3.99
N HIS A 19 3.43 6.71 4.28
CA HIS A 19 3.53 7.81 5.26
C HIS A 19 3.41 9.15 4.54
N ASP A 20 2.23 9.41 3.98
CA ASP A 20 1.88 10.67 3.31
C ASP A 20 0.38 10.97 3.53
N PHE A 21 -0.04 12.19 3.22
CA PHE A 21 -1.44 12.58 3.28
C PHE A 21 -2.24 11.84 2.22
N PHE A 22 -3.48 11.47 2.55
CA PHE A 22 -4.39 10.82 1.62
C PHE A 22 -4.57 11.63 0.33
N GLN A 23 -4.70 12.95 0.44
CA GLN A 23 -4.82 13.86 -0.72
C GLN A 23 -3.62 13.75 -1.68
N ASN A 24 -2.40 13.60 -1.15
CA ASN A 24 -1.21 13.45 -1.98
C ASN A 24 -1.18 12.09 -2.69
N VAL A 25 -1.65 11.04 -2.03
CA VAL A 25 -1.78 9.71 -2.63
C VAL A 25 -2.85 9.70 -3.71
N ALA A 26 -3.99 10.34 -3.46
CA ALA A 26 -5.09 10.46 -4.43
C ALA A 26 -4.69 11.31 -5.64
N ALA A 27 -3.97 12.42 -5.44
CA ALA A 27 -3.47 13.28 -6.51
C ALA A 27 -2.49 12.56 -7.46
N ALA A 28 -1.85 11.47 -7.02
CA ALA A 28 -1.02 10.65 -7.91
C ALA A 28 -1.83 10.07 -9.08
N CYS A 29 -3.14 9.87 -8.93
CA CYS A 29 -4.02 9.40 -9.99
C CYS A 29 -4.18 10.38 -11.16
N GLU A 30 -3.90 11.66 -10.94
CA GLU A 30 -3.96 12.70 -11.96
C GLU A 30 -2.71 12.73 -12.84
N LEU A 31 -1.65 12.02 -12.42
CA LEU A 31 -0.40 11.94 -13.18
C LEU A 31 -0.54 10.98 -14.37
N PRO A 32 0.25 11.15 -15.45
CA PRO A 32 0.24 10.21 -16.55
C PRO A 32 0.60 8.77 -16.09
N LYS A 33 -0.07 7.77 -16.67
CA LYS A 33 0.27 6.37 -16.43
C LYS A 33 1.69 6.08 -16.90
N THR A 34 2.42 5.31 -16.11
CA THR A 34 3.78 4.89 -16.50
C THR A 34 3.71 3.83 -17.60
N VAL A 35 4.51 3.99 -18.66
CA VAL A 35 4.51 3.07 -19.81
C VAL A 35 4.81 1.62 -19.41
N CYS A 36 5.69 1.43 -18.41
CA CYS A 36 6.17 0.09 -18.03
C CYS A 36 5.36 -0.58 -16.91
N LYS A 37 4.45 0.14 -16.23
CA LYS A 37 3.71 -0.39 -15.08
C LYS A 37 2.26 0.09 -15.13
N ASN A 38 1.31 -0.82 -14.89
CA ASN A 38 -0.13 -0.57 -15.01
C ASN A 38 -0.69 0.34 -13.90
N GLY A 39 -0.18 1.57 -13.79
CA GLY A 39 -0.59 2.52 -12.77
C GLY A 39 0.07 3.89 -12.93
N HIS A 40 -0.19 4.73 -11.94
CA HIS A 40 0.30 6.09 -11.81
C HIS A 40 1.41 6.10 -10.77
N GLN A 41 2.57 6.65 -11.12
CA GLN A 41 3.69 6.75 -10.20
C GLN A 41 3.62 8.06 -9.43
N SER A 42 3.97 8.03 -8.14
CA SER A 42 4.08 9.22 -7.33
C SER A 42 5.09 10.24 -7.91
N PRO A 43 4.88 11.54 -7.72
CA PRO A 43 5.80 12.56 -8.26
C PRO A 43 7.11 12.64 -7.45
N LYS A 44 7.09 12.15 -6.21
CA LYS A 44 8.23 12.12 -5.29
C LYS A 44 8.29 10.79 -4.54
N PRO A 45 9.47 10.35 -4.09
CA PRO A 45 9.57 9.23 -3.18
C PRO A 45 9.03 9.64 -1.81
N ILE A 46 8.47 8.66 -1.10
CA ILE A 46 7.95 8.85 0.26
C ILE A 46 8.41 7.70 1.16
N ASN A 47 8.32 7.91 2.46
CA ASN A 47 8.47 6.82 3.41
C ASN A 47 7.26 5.89 3.31
N LEU A 48 7.53 4.59 3.22
CA LEU A 48 6.51 3.56 3.30
C LEU A 48 7.00 2.40 4.15
N THR A 49 6.06 1.64 4.72
CA THR A 49 6.37 0.45 5.50
C THR A 49 5.63 -0.75 4.91
N ASN A 50 6.39 -1.72 4.43
CA ASN A 50 5.87 -3.01 3.98
C ASN A 50 5.74 -3.96 5.17
N PHE A 51 4.60 -4.65 5.27
CA PHE A 51 4.31 -5.66 6.25
C PHE A 51 4.12 -6.99 5.52
N ASN A 52 4.97 -7.97 5.86
CA ASN A 52 4.86 -9.34 5.38
C ASN A 52 4.44 -10.25 6.53
N LEU A 53 3.38 -11.03 6.34
CA LEU A 53 2.93 -12.03 7.30
C LEU A 53 4.02 -13.09 7.48
N THR A 54 4.44 -13.33 8.71
CA THR A 54 5.44 -14.36 9.03
C THR A 54 4.81 -15.58 9.69
N ALA A 55 3.78 -15.38 10.51
CA ALA A 55 3.08 -16.46 11.21
C ALA A 55 1.75 -15.97 11.81
N GLY A 56 0.99 -16.90 12.39
CA GLY A 56 -0.21 -16.61 13.17
C GLY A 56 -1.51 -16.74 12.37
N LYS A 57 -2.62 -16.61 13.09
CA LYS A 57 -3.99 -16.65 12.56
C LYS A 57 -4.77 -15.49 13.17
N CYS A 58 -5.78 -15.00 12.46
CA CYS A 58 -6.62 -13.89 12.94
C CYS A 58 -7.25 -14.26 14.29
N PRO A 59 -7.20 -13.38 15.31
CA PRO A 59 -6.71 -11.99 15.28
C PRO A 59 -5.20 -11.83 15.53
N ASN A 60 -4.51 -12.87 16.02
CA ASN A 60 -3.10 -12.85 16.44
C ASN A 60 -2.13 -13.09 15.27
N CYS A 61 -2.17 -12.21 14.27
CA CYS A 61 -1.27 -12.23 13.12
C CYS A 61 0.10 -11.62 13.47
N ARG A 62 1.20 -12.25 13.05
CA ARG A 62 2.58 -11.78 13.25
C ARG A 62 3.18 -11.31 11.93
N TYR A 63 3.77 -10.11 11.92
CA TYR A 63 4.28 -9.46 10.72
C TYR A 63 5.73 -9.06 10.88
N LYS A 64 6.49 -9.12 9.79
CA LYS A 64 7.77 -8.43 9.63
C LYS A 64 7.55 -7.11 8.91
N ALA A 65 8.00 -6.02 9.52
CA ALA A 65 7.95 -4.68 8.92
C ALA A 65 9.28 -4.36 8.22
N ALA A 66 9.22 -3.67 7.09
CA ALA A 66 10.37 -3.13 6.39
C ALA A 66 10.05 -1.71 5.88
N THR A 67 10.75 -0.71 6.40
CA THR A 67 10.61 0.69 5.99
C THR A 67 11.50 0.97 4.79
N GLN A 68 10.98 1.74 3.83
CA GLN A 68 11.68 2.11 2.60
C GLN A 68 11.34 3.55 2.22
N TYR A 69 12.25 4.22 1.51
CA TYR A 69 12.03 5.52 0.91
C TYR A 69 12.08 5.39 -0.62
N LYS A 70 10.91 5.34 -1.26
CA LYS A 70 10.82 5.09 -2.71
C LYS A 70 9.55 5.69 -3.30
N PHE A 71 9.51 5.74 -4.63
CA PHE A 71 8.28 6.02 -5.37
C PHE A 71 7.28 4.87 -5.20
N PHE A 72 6.00 5.19 -5.14
CA PHE A 72 4.93 4.20 -5.16
C PHE A 72 4.17 4.26 -6.48
N ILE A 73 3.50 3.17 -6.83
CA ILE A 73 2.62 3.10 -7.99
C ILE A 73 1.25 2.66 -7.55
N ILE A 74 0.24 3.35 -8.06
CA ILE A 74 -1.15 3.16 -7.69
C ILE A 74 -1.99 2.96 -8.95
N ALA A 75 -2.87 1.98 -8.94
CA ALA A 75 -3.99 1.98 -9.87
C ALA A 75 -5.17 2.69 -9.20
N CYS A 76 -5.77 3.57 -9.97
CA CYS A 76 -6.90 4.37 -9.55
C CYS A 76 -8.13 3.82 -10.29
N ASP A 77 -8.95 3.07 -9.57
CA ASP A 77 -10.31 2.76 -9.97
C ASP A 77 -11.23 3.75 -9.24
N PRO A 78 -12.30 4.27 -9.87
CA PRO A 78 -13.23 5.21 -9.24
C PRO A 78 -13.78 4.76 -7.88
N LEU A 79 -13.70 3.46 -7.55
CA LEU A 79 -14.13 2.91 -6.25
C LEU A 79 -12.99 2.38 -5.37
N ILE A 80 -11.80 2.12 -5.91
CA ILE A 80 -10.71 1.40 -5.21
C ILE A 80 -9.33 1.94 -5.59
N PHE A 81 -8.52 2.22 -4.56
CA PHE A 81 -7.09 2.47 -4.71
C PHE A 81 -6.31 1.15 -4.53
N VAL A 82 -5.62 0.68 -5.57
CA VAL A 82 -4.76 -0.51 -5.50
C VAL A 82 -3.29 -0.10 -5.57
N LEU A 83 -2.53 -0.42 -4.52
CA LEU A 83 -1.12 -0.08 -4.43
C LEU A 83 -0.24 -1.23 -4.95
N PHE A 84 0.67 -0.91 -5.88
CA PHE A 84 1.72 -1.79 -6.39
C PHE A 84 3.07 -1.20 -5.98
N THR A 85 3.63 -1.70 -4.87
CA THR A 85 4.96 -1.26 -4.37
C THR A 85 6.13 -1.84 -5.14
#